data_AF-A0A937Z821-F1
#
_entry.id   AF-A0A937Z821-F1
#
_cell.length_a   1.000
_cell.length_b   1.000
_cell.length_c   1.000
_cell.angle_alpha   90.00
_cell.angle_beta   90.00
_cell.angle_gamma   90.00
#
_symmetry.space_group_name_H-M   'P 1'
#
loop_
_entity.id
_entity.type
_entity.pdbx_description
1 polymer ?
#
loop_
_entity_poly.entity_id
_entity_poly.type
_entity_poly.pdbx_seq_one_letter_code
_entity_poly.pdbx_strand_id
1 'polypeptide(L)' 'MPVLPPAVAWLVGTIGAAVLTVLAVREWRRVNSELDRARKVRVDDRERAAMPTLRRDPVTGEYRLRR' A
#
# COMPACT_ATOMS: atom_id res chain seq x y z
N MET A 1 -30.43 -36.04 8.48
CA MET A 1 -29.02 -35.62 8.66
C MET A 1 -28.95 -34.83 9.94
N PRO A 2 -28.00 -35.09 10.86
CA PRO A 2 -27.89 -34.26 12.06
C PRO A 2 -27.62 -32.82 11.63
N VAL A 3 -28.58 -31.94 11.89
CA VAL A 3 -28.45 -30.50 11.66
C VAL A 3 -27.52 -29.96 12.74
N LEU A 4 -26.33 -29.49 12.32
CA LEU A 4 -25.44 -28.74 13.19
C LEU A 4 -26.24 -27.60 13.83
N PRO A 5 -26.25 -27.47 15.16
CA PRO A 5 -26.95 -26.37 15.82
C PRO A 5 -26.46 -25.04 15.22
N PRO A 6 -27.36 -24.11 14.87
CA PRO A 6 -26.97 -22.87 14.17
C PRO A 6 -25.85 -22.12 14.87
N ALA A 7 -25.83 -22.10 16.21
CA ALA A 7 -24.78 -21.48 17.00
C ALA A 7 -23.37 -22.07 16.72
N VAL A 8 -23.28 -23.38 16.52
CA VAL A 8 -21.99 -24.05 16.24
C VAL A 8 -21.51 -23.70 14.83
N ALA A 9 -22.42 -23.64 13.85
CA ALA A 9 -22.08 -23.21 12.50
C ALA A 9 -21.56 -21.76 12.48
N TRP A 10 -22.21 -20.86 13.20
CA TRP A 10 -21.76 -19.47 13.36
C TRP A 10 -20.41 -19.35 14.06
N LEU A 11 -20.19 -20.14 15.12
CA LEU A 11 -18.92 -20.13 15.84
C LEU A 11 -17.76 -20.58 14.94
N VAL A 12 -17.94 -21.69 14.22
CA VAL A 12 -16.92 -22.20 13.28
C VAL A 12 -16.67 -21.20 12.16
N GLY A 13 -17.73 -20.58 11.62
CA GLY A 13 -17.62 -19.56 10.59
C GLY A 13 -16.83 -18.33 11.05
N THR A 14 -17.12 -17.82 12.25
CA THR A 14 -16.42 -16.63 12.79
C THR A 14 -14.95 -16.92 13.10
N ILE A 15 -14.65 -18.10 13.67
CA ILE A 15 -13.27 -18.52 13.91
C ILE A 15 -12.51 -18.66 12.58
N GLY A 16 -13.10 -19.32 11.59
CA GLY A 16 -12.49 -19.48 10.26
C GLY A 16 -12.20 -18.13 9.60
N ALA A 17 -13.17 -17.21 9.62
CA ALA A 17 -13.00 -15.86 9.07
C ALA A 17 -11.89 -15.07 9.79
N ALA A 18 -11.80 -15.18 11.11
CA ALA A 18 -10.76 -14.51 11.90
C ALA A 18 -9.36 -15.02 11.53
N VAL A 19 -9.19 -16.34 11.43
CA VAL A 19 -7.91 -16.96 11.04
C VAL A 19 -7.49 -16.51 9.64
N LEU A 20 -8.40 -16.54 8.67
CA LEU A 20 -8.12 -16.09 7.29
C LEU A 20 -7.73 -14.61 7.25
N THR A 21 -8.39 -13.77 8.04
CA THR A 21 -8.08 -12.34 8.12
C THR A 21 -6.67 -12.11 8.65
N VAL A 22 -6.28 -12.82 9.72
CA VAL A 22 -4.92 -12.70 10.29
C VAL A 22 -3.86 -13.14 9.27
N LEU A 23 -4.10 -14.24 8.56
CA LEU A 23 -3.18 -14.72 7.51
C LEU A 23 -3.08 -13.72 6.35
N ALA A 24 -4.20 -13.19 5.88
CA ALA A 24 -4.24 -12.20 4.81
C ALA A 24 -3.51 -10.91 5.22
N VAL A 25 -3.75 -10.39 6.43
CA VAL A 25 -3.04 -9.21 6.95
C VAL A 25 -1.54 -9.47 7.09
N ARG A 26 -1.15 -10.67 7.54
CA ARG A 26 0.26 -11.04 7.67
C ARG A 26 0.96 -11.07 6.31
N GLU A 27 0.35 -11.70 5.31
CA GLU A 27 0.93 -11.77 3.97
C GLU A 27 0.93 -10.41 3.28
N TRP A 28 -0.14 -9.63 3.46
CA TRP A 28 -0.19 -8.24 2.99
C TRP A 28 0.95 -7.42 3.55
N ARG A 29 1.20 -7.49 4.86
CA ARG A 29 2.31 -6.77 5.49
C ARG A 29 3.67 -7.26 4.98
N ARG A 30 3.81 -8.57 4.76
CA ARG A 30 5.04 -9.15 4.21
C ARG A 30 5.34 -8.59 2.83
N VAL A 31 4.38 -8.66 1.91
CA VAL A 31 4.52 -8.12 0.55
C VAL A 31 4.74 -6.60 0.58
N ASN A 32 3.99 -5.87 1.40
CA ASN A 32 4.14 -4.42 1.49
C ASN A 32 5.49 -4.01 2.10
N SER A 33 6.07 -4.82 3.00
CA SER A 33 7.41 -4.57 3.53
C SER A 33 8.50 -4.67 2.48
N GLU A 34 8.32 -5.56 1.49
CA GLU A 34 9.22 -5.67 0.34
C GLU A 34 9.07 -4.46 -0.59
N LEU A 35 7.83 -4.00 -0.81
CA LEU A 35 7.55 -2.80 -1.58
C LEU A 35 8.08 -1.53 -0.90
N ASP A 36 7.92 -1.39 0.42
CA ASP A 36 8.42 -0.25 1.20
C ASP A 36 9.95 -0.21 1.19
N ARG A 37 10.63 -1.36 1.27
CA ARG A 37 12.09 -1.43 1.09
C ARG A 37 12.49 -0.98 -0.31
N ALA A 38 11.81 -1.46 -1.35
CA ALA A 38 12.09 -1.05 -2.73
C ALA A 38 11.78 0.45 -2.97
N ARG A 39 10.76 1.00 -2.32
CA ARG A 39 10.38 2.42 -2.40
C ARG A 39 11.40 3.32 -1.71
N LYS A 40 11.88 2.95 -0.52
CA LYS A 40 12.98 3.65 0.17
C LYS A 40 14.27 3.67 -0.64
N VAL A 41 14.52 2.63 -1.45
CA VAL A 41 15.69 2.57 -2.34
C VAL A 41 15.51 3.42 -3.60
N ARG A 42 14.28 3.65 -4.07
CA ARG A 42 14.02 4.33 -5.35
C ARG A 42 13.90 5.85 -5.28
N VAL A 43 13.58 6.41 -4.11
CA VAL A 43 13.39 7.85 -3.95
C VAL A 43 13.82 8.24 -2.54
N ASP A 44 15.03 8.76 -2.38
CA ASP A 44 15.31 9.63 -1.24
C ASP A 44 14.52 10.93 -1.47
N ASP A 45 13.75 11.39 -0.48
CA ASP A 45 12.94 12.60 -0.59
C ASP A 45 13.79 13.82 -0.94
N ARG A 46 15.09 13.80 -0.60
CA ARG A 46 16.07 14.81 -1.02
C ARG A 46 16.37 14.80 -2.51
N GLU A 47 16.50 13.63 -3.13
CA GLU A 47 16.70 13.53 -4.59
C GLU A 47 15.46 14.02 -5.34
N ARG A 48 14.27 13.70 -4.83
CA ARG A 48 13.00 14.20 -5.38
C ARG A 48 12.87 15.72 -5.24
N ALA A 49 13.29 16.28 -4.12
CA ALA A 49 13.30 17.73 -3.88
C ALA A 49 14.36 18.47 -4.70
N ALA A 50 15.48 17.81 -5.02
CA ALA A 50 16.53 18.32 -5.90
C ALA A 50 16.17 18.20 -7.39
N MET A 51 15.11 17.46 -7.73
CA MET A 51 14.70 17.24 -9.11
C MET A 51 14.14 18.56 -9.69
N PRO A 52 14.76 19.10 -10.74
CA PRO A 52 14.45 20.45 -11.17
C PRO A 52 13.06 20.47 -11.80
N THR A 53 12.18 21.29 -11.24
CA THR A 53 10.80 21.40 -11.69
C THR A 53 10.71 22.35 -12.89
N LEU A 54 9.93 21.95 -13.89
CA LEU A 54 9.59 22.83 -15.00
C LEU A 54 8.63 23.90 -14.50
N ARG A 55 8.97 25.17 -14.72
CA ARG A 55 8.12 26.30 -14.42
C ARG A 55 7.89 27.11 -15.68
N ARG A 56 6.64 27.50 -15.90
CA ARG A 56 6.26 28.28 -17.08
C ARG A 56 6.82 29.70 -16.95
N ASP A 57 7.52 30.15 -17.99
CA ASP A 57 8.00 31.52 -18.14
C ASP A 57 6.79 32.43 -18.45
N PRO A 58 6.51 33.46 -17.62
CA PRO A 58 5.36 34.34 -17.82
C PRO A 58 5.50 35.26 -19.04
N VAL A 59 6.71 35.48 -19.55
CA VAL A 59 6.97 36.39 -20.69
C VAL A 59 6.88 35.64 -22.02
N THR A 60 7.45 34.44 -22.08
CA THR A 60 7.54 33.65 -23.33
C THR A 60 6.53 32.52 -23.40
N GLY A 61 5.95 32.11 -22.27
CA GLY A 61 5.03 30.97 -22.18
C GLY A 61 5.72 29.61 -22.23
N GLU A 62 7.03 29.55 -22.46
CA GLU A 62 7.83 28.33 -22.51
C GLU A 62 8.06 27.75 -21.12
N TYR A 63 8.22 26.43 -21.03
CA TYR A 63 8.61 25.77 -19.78
C TYR A 63 10.12 25.78 -19.64
N ARG A 64 10.63 26.34 -18.55
CA ARG A 64 12.06 26.39 -18.23
C ARG A 64 12.33 25.68 -16.91
N LEU A 65 13.52 25.09 -16.79
CA LEU A 65 14.00 24.50 -15.55
C LEU A 65 14.10 25.62 -14.50
N ARG A 66 13.42 25.45 -13.37
CA ARG A 66 13.57 26.31 -12.20
C ARG A 66 14.90 25.97 -11.54
N ARG A 67 15.96 26.68 -11.91
CA ARG A 67 17.24 26.67 -11.17
C ARG A 67 17.09 27.31 -9.81
#